data_AF-A0A2N0QXU6-F1
#
_entry.id   AF-A0A2N0QXU6-F1
#
_cell.length_a   1.000
_cell.length_b   1.000
_cell.length_c   1.000
_cell.angle_alpha   90.00
_cell.angle_beta   90.00
_cell.angle_gamma   90.00
#
_symmetry.space_group_name_H-M   'P 1'
#
loop_
_entity.id
_entity.type
_entity.pdbx_description
1 polymer ?
#
loop_
_entity_poly.entity_id
_entity_poly.type
_entity_poly.pdbx_seq_one_letter_code
_entity_poly.pdbx_strand_id
1 'polypeptide(L)'
;NPDKIDSVELQSILQIDEKRKILEKCKRDLNRLPTLEYQRPKYLRGTEFECLERLVRMIKTSPFRQKDIQRRLEVYYYLGEIMSIRGWIKRDYRHLQQQLGERSAKETKKIAKRVYELFIARGIQALTVVEEIKPTYLSQMNETVFYEELLPEARRIAQEESGFAGAHP
;
A
#
# COMPACT_ATOMS: atom_id res chain seq x y z
N ASN A 1 28.98 15.47 38.82
CA ASN A 1 28.91 15.38 37.35
C ASN A 1 27.52 14.84 37.01
N PRO A 2 26.46 15.67 37.08
CA PRO A 2 25.10 15.20 36.84
C PRO A 2 24.74 15.31 35.35
N ASP A 3 23.81 14.45 34.94
CA ASP A 3 22.98 14.58 33.74
C ASP A 3 23.63 14.30 32.37
N LYS A 4 24.10 13.06 32.20
CA LYS A 4 23.90 12.36 30.92
C LYS A 4 22.77 11.36 31.10
N ILE A 5 21.53 11.85 31.16
CA ILE A 5 20.37 10.99 30.92
C ILE A 5 20.40 10.60 29.44
N ASP A 6 20.25 9.30 29.21
CA ASP A 6 20.30 8.56 27.96
C ASP A 6 19.44 9.16 26.83
N SER A 7 20.02 10.07 26.06
CA SER A 7 19.44 10.58 24.80
C SER A 7 19.13 9.46 23.78
N VAL A 8 19.81 8.30 23.91
CA VAL A 8 19.63 7.14 23.04
C VAL A 8 18.33 6.38 23.35
N GLU A 9 17.85 6.38 24.60
CA GLU A 9 16.63 5.65 24.98
C GLU A 9 15.36 6.37 24.51
N LEU A 10 15.27 7.69 24.71
CA LEU A 10 14.10 8.48 24.33
C LEU A 10 13.80 8.46 22.82
N GLN A 11 14.83 8.58 21.98
CA GLN A 11 14.63 8.51 20.52
C GLN A 11 14.15 7.13 20.06
N SER A 12 14.64 6.06 20.69
CA SER A 12 14.22 4.69 20.37
C SER A 12 12.77 4.43 20.78
N ILE A 13 12.35 4.89 21.96
CA ILE A 13 10.98 4.76 22.47
C ILE A 13 10.00 5.54 21.60
N LEU A 14 10.31 6.80 21.26
CA LEU A 14 9.47 7.62 20.39
C LEU A 14 9.28 7.01 19.00
N GLN A 15 10.33 6.38 18.44
CA GLN A 15 10.24 5.69 17.15
C GLN A 15 9.41 4.40 17.21
N ILE A 16 9.48 3.65 18.31
CA ILE A 16 8.64 2.47 18.54
C ILE A 16 7.16 2.89 18.59
N ASP A 17 6.86 3.96 19.33
CA ASP A 17 5.50 4.49 19.44
C ASP A 17 4.97 5.01 18.10
N GLU A 18 5.80 5.65 17.29
CA GLU A 18 5.39 6.11 15.96
C GLU A 18 5.05 4.94 15.02
N LYS A 19 5.88 3.89 15.00
CA LYS A 19 5.62 2.68 14.19
C LYS A 19 4.34 1.97 14.63
N ARG A 20 4.10 1.90 15.94
CA ARG A 20 2.86 1.33 16.49
C ARG A 20 1.64 2.18 16.09
N LYS A 21 1.74 3.50 16.17
CA LYS A 21 0.69 4.41 15.71
C LYS A 21 0.39 4.24 14.22
N ILE A 22 1.41 4.02 13.38
CA ILE A 22 1.22 3.73 11.95
C ILE A 22 0.43 2.43 11.75
N LEU A 23 0.78 1.36 12.46
CA LEU A 23 0.05 0.09 12.36
C LEU A 23 -1.42 0.26 12.74
N GLU A 24 -1.71 0.92 13.86
CA GLU A 24 -3.08 1.14 14.33
C GLU A 24 -3.90 2.01 13.38
N LYS A 25 -3.28 3.01 12.75
CA LYS A 25 -3.91 3.77 11.65
C LYS A 25 -4.31 2.88 10.48
N CYS A 26 -3.40 2.00 10.05
CA CYS A 26 -3.70 1.07 8.97
C CYS A 26 -4.82 0.10 9.35
N LYS A 27 -4.82 -0.46 10.57
CA LYS A 27 -5.88 -1.35 11.04
C LYS A 27 -7.25 -0.66 11.11
N ARG A 28 -7.31 0.61 11.54
CA ARG A 28 -8.56 1.38 11.52
C ARG A 28 -9.13 1.53 10.12
N ASP A 29 -8.28 1.89 9.16
CA ASP A 29 -8.69 2.01 7.75
C ASP A 29 -9.19 0.68 7.18
N LEU A 30 -8.53 -0.45 7.50
CA LEU A 30 -8.99 -1.77 7.07
C LEU A 30 -10.37 -2.14 7.63
N ASN A 31 -10.71 -1.67 8.84
CA ASN A 31 -12.01 -1.96 9.46
C ASN A 31 -13.14 -1.05 8.96
N ARG A 32 -12.87 -0.05 8.12
CA ARG A 32 -13.94 0.76 7.53
C ARG A 32 -14.74 -0.06 6.52
N LEU A 33 -16.06 0.02 6.64
CA LEU A 33 -16.99 -0.63 5.72
C LEU A 33 -17.05 0.15 4.38
N PRO A 34 -16.70 -0.46 3.25
CA PRO A 34 -16.86 0.17 1.95
C PRO A 34 -18.36 0.33 1.64
N THR A 35 -18.80 1.55 1.34
CA THR A 35 -20.21 1.84 0.99
C THR A 35 -20.43 2.00 -0.52
N LEU A 36 -19.34 1.99 -1.30
CA LEU A 36 -19.36 2.24 -2.74
C LEU A 36 -18.86 1.02 -3.50
N GLU A 37 -19.50 0.72 -4.63
CA GLU A 37 -18.94 -0.20 -5.60
C GLU A 37 -17.67 0.39 -6.22
N TYR A 38 -16.61 -0.40 -6.21
CA TYR A 38 -15.34 0.00 -6.78
C TYR A 38 -15.40 -0.10 -8.31
N GLN A 39 -15.12 1.01 -9.02
CA GLN A 39 -15.05 1.03 -10.47
C GLN A 39 -13.60 0.99 -10.96
N ARG A 40 -13.28 -0.03 -11.78
CA ARG A 40 -11.96 -0.13 -12.43
C ARG A 40 -11.70 1.14 -13.25
N PRO A 41 -10.57 1.84 -13.04
CA PRO A 41 -10.37 3.11 -13.69
C PRO A 41 -10.21 3.02 -15.20
N LYS A 42 -10.80 3.98 -15.92
CA LYS A 42 -10.79 4.05 -17.39
C LYS A 42 -9.40 4.18 -18.01
N TYR A 43 -8.40 4.60 -17.24
CA TYR A 43 -7.02 4.71 -17.70
C TYR A 43 -6.27 3.36 -17.73
N LEU A 44 -6.88 2.24 -17.33
CA LEU A 44 -6.30 0.91 -17.46
C LEU A 44 -6.83 0.23 -18.73
N ARG A 45 -6.30 0.66 -19.88
CA ARG A 45 -6.64 0.13 -21.20
C ARG A 45 -5.38 -0.20 -21.99
N GLY A 46 -5.47 -1.25 -22.81
CA GLY A 46 -4.36 -1.79 -23.60
C GLY A 46 -3.74 -3.03 -22.96
N THR A 47 -2.55 -3.38 -23.41
CA THR A 47 -1.73 -4.48 -22.88
C THR A 47 -1.28 -4.20 -21.45
N GLU A 48 -0.83 -5.24 -20.72
CA GLU A 48 -0.32 -5.02 -19.36
C GLU A 48 0.92 -4.11 -19.36
N PHE A 49 1.74 -4.18 -20.41
CA PHE A 49 2.92 -3.33 -20.53
C PHE A 49 2.54 -1.85 -20.74
N GLU A 50 1.56 -1.56 -21.60
CA GLU A 50 1.06 -0.18 -21.78
C GLU A 50 0.46 0.38 -20.49
N CYS A 51 -0.25 -0.46 -19.72
CA CYS A 51 -0.75 -0.09 -18.40
C CYS A 51 0.40 0.21 -17.43
N LEU A 52 1.42 -0.65 -17.39
CA LEU A 52 2.62 -0.44 -16.59
C LEU A 52 3.29 0.90 -16.91
N GLU A 53 3.53 1.18 -18.18
CA GLU A 53 4.16 2.43 -18.61
C GLU A 53 3.33 3.65 -18.18
N ARG A 54 2.00 3.58 -18.33
CA ARG A 54 1.10 4.67 -17.95
C ARG A 54 1.14 4.94 -16.45
N LEU A 55 1.09 3.89 -15.63
CA LEU A 55 1.17 3.99 -14.17
C LEU A 55 2.52 4.55 -13.71
N VAL A 56 3.63 4.07 -14.29
CA VAL A 56 4.97 4.58 -13.99
C VAL A 56 5.11 6.06 -14.39
N ARG A 57 4.57 6.45 -15.54
CA ARG A 57 4.52 7.87 -15.95
C ARG A 57 3.73 8.70 -14.95
N MET A 58 2.56 8.25 -14.51
CA MET A 58 1.78 8.95 -13.48
C MET A 58 2.60 9.16 -12.21
N ILE A 59 3.27 8.12 -11.70
CA ILE A 59 4.12 8.20 -10.49
C ILE A 59 5.27 9.20 -10.67
N LYS A 60 5.86 9.26 -11.86
CA LYS A 60 6.97 10.17 -12.20
C LYS A 60 6.55 11.64 -12.18
N THR A 61 5.30 11.95 -12.52
CA THR A 61 4.86 13.35 -12.66
C THR A 61 4.75 14.08 -11.31
N SER A 62 5.19 15.35 -11.28
CA SER A 62 5.15 16.22 -10.08
C SER A 62 3.79 16.25 -9.36
N PRO A 63 2.63 16.31 -10.06
CA PRO A 63 1.33 16.35 -9.40
C PRO A 63 0.97 15.06 -8.66
N PHE A 64 1.67 13.93 -8.89
CA PHE A 64 1.34 12.67 -8.22
C PHE A 64 1.44 12.75 -6.70
N ARG A 65 2.43 13.50 -6.19
CA ARG A 65 2.58 13.71 -4.75
C ARG A 65 1.50 14.63 -4.17
N GLN A 66 0.86 15.44 -5.01
CA GLN A 66 -0.21 16.37 -4.66
C GLN A 66 -1.60 15.73 -4.78
N LYS A 67 -1.72 14.54 -5.38
CA LYS A 67 -2.97 13.77 -5.41
C LYS A 67 -3.36 13.36 -4.00
N ASP A 68 -4.66 13.21 -3.80
CA ASP A 68 -5.23 12.62 -2.60
C ASP A 68 -4.70 11.19 -2.39
N ILE A 69 -4.84 10.72 -1.15
CA ILE A 69 -4.20 9.48 -0.73
C ILE A 69 -4.79 8.25 -1.41
N GLN A 70 -6.10 8.25 -1.62
CA GLN A 70 -6.84 7.16 -2.25
C GLN A 70 -6.36 7.00 -3.70
N ARG A 71 -6.24 8.11 -4.43
CA ARG A 71 -5.73 8.10 -5.80
C ARG A 71 -4.28 7.62 -5.90
N ARG A 72 -3.44 7.99 -4.94
CA ARG A 72 -2.06 7.51 -4.90
C ARG A 72 -2.00 6.01 -4.64
N LEU A 73 -2.77 5.51 -3.68
CA LEU A 73 -2.87 4.08 -3.38
C LEU A 73 -3.44 3.30 -4.57
N GLU A 74 -4.47 3.81 -5.24
CA GLU A 74 -5.04 3.19 -6.43
C GLU A 74 -3.99 2.98 -7.53
N VAL A 75 -3.17 3.99 -7.82
CA VAL A 75 -2.10 3.87 -8.82
C VAL A 75 -1.07 2.81 -8.40
N TYR A 76 -0.70 2.75 -7.12
CA TYR A 76 0.20 1.72 -6.62
C TYR A 76 -0.42 0.33 -6.60
N TYR A 77 -1.71 0.21 -6.28
CA TYR A 77 -2.47 -1.03 -6.34
C TYR A 77 -2.41 -1.62 -7.74
N TYR A 78 -2.71 -0.81 -8.75
CA TYR A 78 -2.69 -1.28 -10.13
C TYR A 78 -1.30 -1.54 -10.66
N LEU A 79 -0.29 -0.80 -10.21
CA LEU A 79 1.08 -1.14 -10.54
C LEU A 79 1.44 -2.52 -9.98
N GLY A 80 1.04 -2.81 -8.74
CA GLY A 80 1.26 -4.11 -8.12
C GLY A 80 0.46 -5.24 -8.80
N GLU A 81 -0.80 -4.98 -9.19
CA GLU A 81 -1.64 -5.94 -9.94
C GLU A 81 -0.98 -6.31 -11.28
N ILE A 82 -0.58 -5.31 -12.07
CA ILE A 82 0.08 -5.52 -13.36
C ILE A 82 1.41 -6.24 -13.18
N MET A 83 2.23 -5.85 -12.20
CA MET A 83 3.48 -6.53 -11.92
C MET A 83 3.28 -7.96 -11.44
N SER A 84 2.20 -8.24 -10.70
CA SER A 84 1.82 -9.58 -10.25
C SER A 84 1.42 -10.48 -11.41
N ILE A 85 0.54 -10.01 -12.30
CA ILE A 85 0.12 -10.72 -13.53
C ILE A 85 1.34 -11.07 -14.39
N ARG A 86 2.30 -10.14 -14.49
CA ARG A 86 3.52 -10.31 -15.29
C ARG A 86 4.63 -11.07 -14.56
N GLY A 87 4.40 -11.53 -13.32
CA GLY A 87 5.34 -12.37 -12.57
C GLY A 87 6.56 -11.63 -11.99
N TRP A 88 6.46 -10.33 -11.72
CA TRP A 88 7.53 -9.51 -11.10
C TRP A 88 8.89 -9.60 -11.84
N ILE A 89 8.86 -9.72 -13.16
CA ILE A 89 10.05 -9.98 -13.98
C ILE A 89 11.09 -8.85 -13.95
N LYS A 90 12.36 -9.22 -14.14
CA LYS A 90 13.50 -8.28 -14.18
C LYS A 90 13.34 -7.19 -15.25
N ARG A 91 12.67 -7.48 -16.37
CA ARG A 91 12.44 -6.50 -17.45
C ARG A 91 11.60 -5.31 -16.97
N ASP A 92 10.53 -5.57 -16.25
CA ASP A 92 9.64 -4.53 -15.75
C ASP A 92 10.33 -3.71 -14.67
N TYR A 93 11.11 -4.34 -13.79
CA TYR A 93 11.90 -3.62 -12.80
C TYR A 93 12.95 -2.70 -13.45
N ARG A 94 13.63 -3.15 -14.51
CA ARG A 94 14.52 -2.30 -15.31
C ARG A 94 13.81 -1.10 -15.90
N HIS A 95 12.57 -1.27 -16.37
CA HIS A 95 11.76 -0.16 -16.86
C HIS A 95 11.47 0.86 -15.74
N LEU A 96 11.10 0.41 -14.53
CA LEU A 96 10.93 1.31 -13.37
C LEU A 96 12.23 2.08 -13.07
N GLN A 97 13.39 1.40 -13.06
CA GLN A 97 14.70 2.01 -12.83
C GLN A 97 15.01 3.09 -13.86
N GLN A 98 14.77 2.83 -15.15
CA GLN A 98 14.98 3.79 -16.23
C GLN A 98 14.08 5.03 -16.10
N GLN A 99 12.84 4.86 -15.64
CA GLN A 99 11.87 5.96 -15.58
C GLN A 99 11.98 6.81 -14.30
N LEU A 100 12.29 6.18 -13.16
CA LEU A 100 12.21 6.81 -11.84
C LEU A 100 13.59 6.99 -11.16
N GLY A 101 14.62 6.32 -11.68
CA GLY A 101 15.91 6.17 -11.01
C GLY A 101 15.90 5.04 -9.97
N GLU A 102 17.10 4.55 -9.62
CA GLU A 102 17.30 3.34 -8.80
C GLU A 102 16.54 3.36 -7.47
N ARG A 103 16.76 4.42 -6.67
CA ARG A 103 16.16 4.56 -5.34
C ARG A 103 14.64 4.60 -5.41
N SER A 104 14.10 5.44 -6.29
CA SER A 104 12.65 5.59 -6.47
C SER A 104 12.00 4.33 -7.03
N ALA A 105 12.69 3.60 -7.91
CA ALA A 105 12.20 2.33 -8.46
C ALA A 105 12.11 1.25 -7.40
N LYS A 106 13.13 1.13 -6.52
CA LYS A 106 13.10 0.20 -5.38
C LYS A 106 11.95 0.51 -4.43
N GLU A 107 11.79 1.78 -4.07
CA GLU A 107 10.70 2.26 -3.22
C GLU A 107 9.33 2.00 -3.85
N THR A 108 9.17 2.38 -5.12
CA THR A 108 7.93 2.19 -5.90
C THR A 108 7.53 0.73 -5.99
N LYS A 109 8.49 -0.17 -6.27
CA LYS A 109 8.25 -1.61 -6.30
C LYS A 109 7.77 -2.13 -4.95
N LYS A 110 8.43 -1.70 -3.85
CA LYS A 110 8.07 -2.11 -2.49
C LYS A 110 6.65 -1.64 -2.12
N ILE A 111 6.35 -0.38 -2.39
CA ILE A 111 5.02 0.19 -2.15
C ILE A 111 3.96 -0.53 -2.99
N ALA A 112 4.17 -0.68 -4.30
CA ALA A 112 3.21 -1.31 -5.19
C ALA A 112 2.90 -2.75 -4.76
N LYS A 113 3.93 -3.51 -4.38
CA LYS A 113 3.76 -4.86 -3.84
C LYS A 113 2.89 -4.87 -2.58
N ARG A 114 3.23 -4.05 -1.58
CA ARG A 114 2.51 -4.02 -0.30
C ARG A 114 1.08 -3.48 -0.43
N VAL A 115 0.87 -2.45 -1.23
CA VAL A 115 -0.47 -1.93 -1.52
C VAL A 115 -1.32 -3.01 -2.19
N TYR A 116 -0.79 -3.66 -3.23
CA TYR A 116 -1.52 -4.72 -3.92
C TYR A 116 -1.84 -5.89 -3.00
N GLU A 117 -0.85 -6.43 -2.26
CA GLU A 117 -1.06 -7.55 -1.32
C GLU A 117 -2.07 -7.22 -0.23
N LEU A 118 -2.05 -5.99 0.29
CA LEU A 118 -2.97 -5.57 1.34
C LEU A 118 -4.42 -5.48 0.84
N PHE A 119 -4.63 -4.79 -0.28
CA PHE A 119 -5.98 -4.53 -0.78
C PHE A 119 -6.56 -5.69 -1.59
N ILE A 120 -5.72 -6.59 -2.15
CA ILE A 120 -6.24 -7.86 -2.68
C ILE A 120 -6.70 -8.79 -1.55
N ALA A 121 -6.00 -8.77 -0.40
CA ALA A 121 -6.37 -9.56 0.77
C ALA A 121 -7.62 -9.02 1.48
N ARG A 122 -7.75 -7.69 1.59
CA ARG A 122 -8.89 -7.03 2.23
C ARG A 122 -10.13 -6.95 1.33
N GLY A 123 -9.95 -6.83 0.03
CA GLY A 123 -10.95 -6.42 -0.94
C GLY A 123 -10.66 -5.01 -1.48
N ILE A 124 -10.68 -4.86 -2.81
CA ILE A 124 -10.32 -3.61 -3.51
C ILE A 124 -11.22 -2.43 -3.11
N GLN A 125 -12.46 -2.70 -2.71
CA GLN A 125 -13.44 -1.72 -2.27
C GLN A 125 -12.94 -0.92 -1.05
N ALA A 126 -12.11 -1.52 -0.19
CA ALA A 126 -11.53 -0.80 0.94
C ALA A 126 -10.72 0.44 0.53
N LEU A 127 -10.19 0.49 -0.71
CA LEU A 127 -9.51 1.69 -1.22
C LEU A 127 -10.40 2.94 -1.24
N THR A 128 -11.73 2.81 -1.36
CA THR A 128 -12.65 3.95 -1.49
C THR A 128 -12.90 4.66 -0.15
N VAL A 129 -12.53 4.04 0.97
CA VAL A 129 -12.76 4.54 2.33
C VAL A 129 -11.48 4.76 3.12
N VAL A 130 -10.32 4.66 2.45
CA VAL A 130 -9.01 4.95 3.07
C VAL A 130 -8.91 6.44 3.41
N GLU A 131 -8.40 6.74 4.61
CA GLU A 131 -8.12 8.10 5.08
C GLU A 131 -6.69 8.23 5.64
N GLU A 132 -6.19 7.20 6.34
CA GLU A 132 -4.93 7.24 7.07
C GLU A 132 -3.81 6.37 6.47
N ILE A 133 -4.12 5.29 5.76
CA ILE A 133 -3.10 4.46 5.07
C ILE A 133 -2.38 5.34 4.05
N LYS A 134 -1.04 5.36 4.11
CA LYS A 134 -0.20 6.06 3.14
C LYS A 134 0.78 5.11 2.47
N PRO A 135 1.12 5.32 1.19
CA PRO A 135 2.19 4.59 0.52
C PRO A 135 3.50 4.55 1.33
N THR A 136 3.88 5.68 1.95
CA THR A 136 5.09 5.80 2.77
C THR A 136 5.01 4.99 4.05
N TYR A 137 3.84 4.95 4.71
CA TYR A 137 3.61 4.12 5.90
C TYR A 137 3.82 2.65 5.56
N LEU A 138 3.21 2.20 4.47
CA LEU A 138 3.38 0.83 4.01
C LEU A 138 4.82 0.53 3.61
N SER A 139 5.60 1.48 3.09
CA SER A 139 7.02 1.25 2.80
C SER A 139 7.91 1.19 4.05
N GLN A 140 7.66 2.08 5.02
CA GLN A 140 8.45 2.22 6.25
C GLN A 140 8.17 1.09 7.26
N MET A 141 7.01 0.44 7.16
CA MET A 141 6.64 -0.68 8.02
C MET A 141 7.66 -1.83 7.90
N ASN A 142 8.00 -2.44 9.03
CA ASN A 142 8.85 -3.65 9.04
C ASN A 142 8.16 -4.80 8.30
N GLU A 143 8.93 -5.73 7.74
CA GLU A 143 8.38 -6.88 7.02
C GLU A 143 7.53 -7.76 7.94
N THR A 144 8.02 -8.09 9.13
CA THR A 144 7.25 -8.81 10.15
C THR A 144 5.93 -8.12 10.46
N VAL A 145 5.94 -6.83 10.79
CA VAL A 145 4.71 -6.07 11.08
C VAL A 145 3.73 -6.08 9.89
N PHE A 146 4.24 -5.95 8.67
CA PHE A 146 3.37 -5.97 7.49
C PHE A 146 2.78 -7.37 7.22
N TYR A 147 3.62 -8.41 7.17
CA TYR A 147 3.22 -9.76 6.74
C TYR A 147 2.61 -10.62 7.85
N GLU A 148 2.97 -10.39 9.11
CA GLU A 148 2.54 -11.20 10.25
C GLU A 148 1.46 -10.50 11.09
N GLU A 149 1.27 -9.19 10.97
CA GLU A 149 0.22 -8.45 11.70
C GLU A 149 -0.81 -7.81 10.78
N LEU A 150 -0.39 -6.90 9.89
CA LEU A 150 -1.34 -6.11 9.08
C LEU A 150 -2.04 -6.95 8.00
N LEU A 151 -1.29 -7.77 7.27
CA LEU A 151 -1.83 -8.58 6.18
C LEU A 151 -2.77 -9.70 6.67
N PRO A 152 -2.48 -10.41 7.78
CA PRO A 152 -3.44 -11.35 8.37
C PRO A 152 -4.72 -10.67 8.85
N GLU A 153 -4.62 -9.47 9.43
CA GLU A 153 -5.79 -8.70 9.85
C GLU A 153 -6.69 -8.34 8.66
N ALA A 154 -6.11 -7.89 7.55
CA ALA A 154 -6.84 -7.63 6.31
C ALA A 154 -7.63 -8.86 5.82
N ARG A 155 -7.03 -10.06 5.89
CA ARG A 155 -7.69 -11.33 5.51
C ARG A 155 -8.79 -11.71 6.48
N ARG A 156 -8.55 -11.57 7.79
CA ARG A 156 -9.53 -11.86 8.85
C ARG A 156 -10.82 -11.07 8.63
N ILE A 157 -10.69 -9.76 8.42
CA ILE A 157 -11.84 -8.87 8.19
C ILE A 157 -12.60 -9.28 6.91
N ALA A 158 -11.89 -9.57 5.80
CA ALA A 158 -12.53 -9.99 4.56
C ALA A 158 -13.29 -11.33 4.69
N GLN A 159 -12.75 -12.26 5.48
CA GLN A 159 -13.39 -13.55 5.78
C GLN A 159 -14.64 -13.37 6.65
N GLU A 160 -14.58 -12.50 7.65
CA GLU A 160 -15.72 -12.18 8.50
C GLU A 160 -16.87 -11.60 7.67
N GLU A 161 -16.60 -10.58 6.85
CA GLU A 161 -17.61 -9.97 5.97
C GLU A 161 -18.24 -10.98 4.99
N SER A 162 -17.44 -11.90 4.45
CA SER A 162 -17.93 -12.96 3.55
C SER A 162 -18.73 -14.04 4.31
N GLY A 163 -18.37 -14.33 5.56
CA GLY A 163 -19.07 -15.27 6.43
C GLY A 163 -20.42 -14.75 6.92
N PHE A 164 -20.54 -13.44 7.17
CA PHE A 164 -21.82 -12.81 7.50
C PHE A 164 -22.80 -12.80 6.31
N ALA A 165 -22.31 -12.72 5.07
CA ALA A 165 -23.16 -12.80 3.88
C ALA A 165 -23.78 -14.20 3.65
N GLY A 166 -23.31 -15.25 4.35
CA GLY A 166 -23.84 -16.61 4.28
C GLY A 166 -24.78 -17.00 5.42
N ALA A 167 -25.08 -16.10 6.37
CA ALA A 167 -25.84 -16.40 7.58
C ALA A 167 -27.27 -15.83 7.62
N HIS A 168 -27.84 -15.46 6.46
CA HIS A 168 -29.25 -15.10 6.34
C HIS A 168 -30.05 -16.28 5.74
N PRO A 169 -30.93 -16.95 6.52
CA PRO A 169 -31.93 -17.87 5.99
C PRO A 169 -33.04 -17.14 5.21
#